data_AF-A0AAE1NXL8-F1
#
_entry.id   AF-A0AAE1NXL8-F1
#
_cell.length_a   1.000
_cell.length_b   1.000
_cell.length_c   1.000
_cell.angle_alpha   90.00
_cell.angle_beta   90.00
_cell.angle_gamma   90.00
#
_symmetry.space_group_name_H-M   'P 1'
#
loop_
_entity.id
_entity.type
_entity.pdbx_description
1 polymer ?
#
loop_
_entity_poly.entity_id
_entity_poly.type
_entity_poly.pdbx_seq_one_letter_code
_entity_poly.pdbx_strand_id
1 'polypeptide(L)'
;MDDEGYLFFKDRTGDTFRWKGENVSTGEVEGVVSRCAGHKDVVVYGVEVPGAEGRAGMAAIIDDAGTLDLEQLYSSMTRSLPSYARPLFLRTVKQLEMTGTFKLKKVTIQKEGFDPTIVKDPLYFLDAKLKTYVPLTIDLYQTITAGKVRV
;
A
#
# COMPACT_ATOMS: atom_id res chain seq x y z
N MET A 1 -30.01 9.29 2.11
CA MET A 1 -30.03 9.63 3.55
C MET A 1 -31.31 9.06 4.08
N ASP A 2 -31.22 8.17 5.05
CA ASP A 2 -32.32 7.83 5.94
C ASP A 2 -32.21 8.67 7.23
N ASP A 3 -33.30 8.72 7.98
CA ASP A 3 -33.55 9.64 9.10
C ASP A 3 -32.76 9.33 10.39
N GLU A 4 -31.72 8.48 10.34
CA GLU A 4 -30.89 8.12 11.50
C GLU A 4 -29.43 8.57 11.40
N GLY A 5 -29.08 9.45 10.44
CA GLY A 5 -27.77 10.13 10.43
C GLY A 5 -26.58 9.20 10.19
N TYR A 6 -26.80 7.96 9.75
CA TYR A 6 -25.73 7.09 9.28
C TYR A 6 -25.27 7.56 7.89
N LEU A 7 -24.06 8.12 7.86
CA LEU A 7 -23.37 8.42 6.62
C LEU A 7 -22.94 7.10 5.96
N PHE A 8 -23.78 6.57 5.08
CA PHE A 8 -23.38 5.49 4.18
C PHE A 8 -22.37 6.05 3.16
N PHE A 9 -21.08 5.85 3.42
CA PHE A 9 -20.03 6.09 2.42
C PHE A 9 -20.26 5.17 1.22
N LYS A 10 -20.86 5.76 0.18
CA LYS A 10 -21.12 5.13 -1.11
C LYS A 10 -19.91 5.34 -2.02
N ASP A 11 -18.83 4.62 -1.75
CA ASP A 11 -17.85 4.30 -2.79
C ASP A 11 -17.34 2.87 -2.57
N ARG A 12 -18.09 1.90 -3.11
CA ARG A 12 -17.68 0.50 -3.20
C ARG A 12 -17.50 0.15 -4.67
N THR A 13 -16.34 0.47 -5.23
CA THR A 13 -15.70 -0.50 -6.13
C THR A 13 -14.78 -1.29 -5.22
N GLY A 14 -15.26 -2.45 -4.75
CA GLY A 14 -14.48 -3.37 -3.94
C GLY A 14 -13.37 -3.97 -4.79
N ASP A 15 -12.31 -3.21 -4.97
CA ASP A 15 -11.10 -3.72 -5.58
C ASP A 15 -10.50 -4.76 -4.63
N THR A 16 -10.28 -5.94 -5.19
CA THR A 16 -9.53 -6.99 -4.50
C THR A 16 -8.27 -7.26 -5.30
N PHE A 17 -7.22 -7.68 -4.63
CA PHE A 17 -6.08 -8.31 -5.28
C PHE A 17 -5.89 -9.70 -4.70
N ARG A 18 -5.32 -10.60 -5.51
CA ARG A 18 -5.03 -11.96 -5.08
C ARG A 18 -3.54 -12.09 -4.80
N TRP A 19 -3.15 -12.45 -3.59
CA TRP A 19 -1.76 -12.62 -3.20
C TRP A 19 -1.57 -13.97 -2.51
N LYS A 20 -0.63 -14.79 -3.00
CA LYS A 20 -0.34 -16.12 -2.42
C LYS A 20 -1.58 -17.00 -2.26
N GLY A 21 -2.51 -16.91 -3.21
CA GLY A 21 -3.77 -17.67 -3.21
C GLY A 21 -4.92 -17.05 -2.40
N GLU A 22 -4.67 -15.99 -1.64
CA GLU A 22 -5.64 -15.30 -0.80
C GLU A 22 -6.23 -14.08 -1.52
N ASN A 23 -7.53 -13.82 -1.35
CA ASN A 23 -8.16 -12.60 -1.83
C ASN A 23 -8.09 -11.52 -0.74
N VAL A 24 -7.56 -10.36 -1.08
CA VAL A 24 -7.36 -9.24 -0.16
C VAL A 24 -8.23 -8.06 -0.61
N SER A 25 -9.05 -7.55 0.30
CA SER A 25 -9.90 -6.37 0.08
C SER A 25 -9.07 -5.09 0.25
N THR A 26 -8.94 -4.27 -0.79
CA THR A 26 -8.15 -3.03 -0.69
C THR A 26 -8.74 -2.09 0.35
N GLY A 27 -10.08 -1.97 0.41
CA GLY A 27 -10.76 -1.08 1.36
C GLY A 27 -10.57 -1.47 2.82
N GLU A 28 -10.50 -2.77 3.13
CA GLU A 28 -10.22 -3.23 4.50
C GLU A 28 -8.77 -2.89 4.89
N VAL A 29 -7.83 -3.17 4.00
CA VAL A 29 -6.41 -2.85 4.23
C VAL A 29 -6.20 -1.34 4.33
N GLU A 30 -6.84 -0.53 3.48
CA GLU A 30 -6.83 0.94 3.55
C GLU A 30 -7.26 1.43 4.93
N GLY A 31 -8.41 0.94 5.43
CA GLY A 31 -8.92 1.32 6.73
C GLY A 31 -7.97 0.95 7.87
N VAL A 32 -7.34 -0.23 7.82
CA VAL A 32 -6.37 -0.64 8.85
C VAL A 32 -5.08 0.17 8.76
N VAL A 33 -4.50 0.32 7.58
CA VAL A 33 -3.25 1.06 7.37
C VAL A 33 -3.44 2.53 7.73
N SER A 34 -4.57 3.14 7.37
CA SER A 34 -4.89 4.52 7.76
C SER A 34 -4.88 4.70 9.29
N ARG A 35 -5.55 3.82 10.04
CA ARG A 35 -5.51 3.85 11.52
C ARG A 35 -4.10 3.66 12.07
N CYS A 36 -3.34 2.72 11.51
CA CYS A 36 -1.97 2.45 11.95
C CYS A 36 -0.99 3.59 11.61
N ALA A 37 -1.31 4.39 10.59
CA ALA A 37 -0.53 5.54 10.13
C ALA A 37 -0.99 6.88 10.75
N GLY A 38 -1.80 6.85 11.81
CA GLY A 38 -2.31 8.06 12.47
C GLY A 38 -3.41 8.78 11.71
N HIS A 39 -4.34 8.02 11.10
CA HIS A 39 -5.46 8.51 10.30
C HIS A 39 -5.05 9.30 9.03
N LYS A 40 -3.85 9.02 8.49
CA LYS A 40 -3.46 9.50 7.17
C LYS A 40 -4.34 8.86 6.08
N ASP A 41 -4.53 9.58 4.99
CA ASP A 41 -5.20 9.04 3.80
C ASP A 41 -4.32 7.96 3.15
N VAL A 42 -4.95 6.86 2.74
CA VAL A 42 -4.26 5.69 2.18
C VAL A 42 -5.01 5.18 0.96
N VAL A 43 -4.27 4.81 -0.07
CA VAL A 43 -4.79 4.07 -1.24
C VAL A 43 -4.04 2.76 -1.35
N VAL A 44 -4.77 1.64 -1.37
CA VAL A 44 -4.20 0.30 -1.51
C VAL A 44 -4.55 -0.28 -2.87
N TYR A 45 -3.57 -0.94 -3.48
CA TYR A 45 -3.72 -1.59 -4.77
C TYR A 45 -2.74 -2.76 -4.90
N GLY A 46 -3.07 -3.70 -5.78
CA GLY A 46 -2.19 -4.81 -6.12
C GLY A 46 -1.18 -4.43 -7.20
N VAL A 47 0.09 -4.80 -7.00
CA VAL A 47 1.19 -4.66 -7.96
C VAL A 47 1.79 -6.01 -8.33
N GLU A 48 2.24 -6.15 -9.57
CA GLU A 48 2.85 -7.40 -10.05
C GLU A 48 4.31 -7.47 -9.63
N VAL A 49 4.69 -8.59 -9.01
CA VAL A 49 6.08 -8.87 -8.62
C VAL A 49 6.59 -9.98 -9.54
N PRO A 50 7.66 -9.75 -10.33
CA PRO A 50 8.21 -10.78 -11.21
C PRO A 50 8.52 -12.09 -10.45
N GLY A 51 8.04 -13.20 -10.99
CA GLY A 51 8.23 -14.53 -10.40
C GLY A 51 7.29 -14.89 -9.24
N ALA A 52 6.41 -13.98 -8.81
CA ALA A 52 5.37 -14.28 -7.82
C ALA A 52 4.01 -14.50 -8.48
N GLU A 53 3.19 -15.38 -7.90
CA GLU A 53 1.82 -15.58 -8.35
C GLU A 53 0.87 -14.54 -7.71
N GLY A 54 0.09 -13.87 -8.56
CA GLY A 54 -0.86 -12.86 -8.15
C GLY A 54 -0.23 -11.46 -8.06
N ARG A 55 -0.83 -10.61 -7.23
CA ARG A 55 -0.44 -9.21 -7.04
C ARG A 55 -0.16 -8.94 -5.58
N ALA A 56 1.02 -8.42 -5.27
CA ALA A 56 1.40 -8.03 -3.92
C ALA A 56 0.66 -6.74 -3.52
N GLY A 57 0.34 -6.61 -2.23
CA GLY A 57 -0.25 -5.38 -1.73
C GLY A 57 0.75 -4.23 -1.76
N MET A 58 0.32 -3.07 -2.27
CA MET A 58 1.02 -1.80 -2.17
C MET A 58 0.10 -0.76 -1.54
N ALA A 59 0.63 0.07 -0.64
CA ALA A 59 -0.11 1.18 -0.05
C ALA A 59 0.60 2.52 -0.33
N ALA A 60 -0.13 3.46 -0.93
CA ALA A 60 0.26 4.86 -1.03
C ALA A 60 -0.32 5.62 0.16
N ILE A 61 0.54 6.16 1.03
CA ILE A 61 0.18 6.89 2.24
C ILE A 61 0.47 8.37 2.01
N ILE A 62 -0.50 9.24 2.27
CA ILE A 62 -0.30 10.69 2.20
C ILE A 62 0.41 11.16 3.47
N ASP A 63 1.65 11.62 3.33
CA ASP A 63 2.51 12.09 4.42
C ASP A 63 3.31 13.33 4.02
N ASP A 64 2.66 14.48 3.99
CA ASP A 64 3.33 15.77 3.70
C ASP A 64 4.37 16.16 4.76
N ALA A 65 4.10 15.85 6.02
CA ALA A 65 4.97 16.21 7.14
C ALA A 65 6.18 15.29 7.29
N GLY A 66 6.22 14.14 6.59
CA GLY A 66 7.29 13.14 6.72
C GLY A 66 7.36 12.54 8.13
N THR A 67 6.22 12.44 8.82
CA THR A 67 6.14 12.01 10.23
C THR A 67 5.77 10.53 10.39
N LEU A 68 5.64 9.79 9.28
CA LEU A 68 5.28 8.37 9.33
C LEU A 68 6.38 7.54 10.01
N ASP A 69 6.05 7.01 11.19
CA ASP A 69 6.88 6.03 11.89
C ASP A 69 6.65 4.62 11.31
N LEU A 70 7.64 4.12 10.57
CA LEU A 70 7.58 2.83 9.89
C LEU A 70 7.61 1.63 10.85
N GLU A 71 8.27 1.77 12.00
CA GLU A 71 8.32 0.70 13.01
C GLU A 71 6.98 0.59 13.75
N GLN A 72 6.40 1.73 14.12
CA GLN A 72 5.06 1.78 14.71
C GLN A 72 4.00 1.29 13.73
N LEU A 73 4.09 1.69 12.46
CA LEU A 73 3.21 1.22 11.39
C LEU A 73 3.27 -0.30 11.26
N TYR A 74 4.48 -0.87 11.18
CA TYR A 74 4.67 -2.33 11.13
C TYR A 74 4.06 -3.01 12.36
N SER A 75 4.43 -2.56 13.57
CA SER A 75 3.98 -3.18 14.83
C SER A 75 2.46 -3.18 14.96
N SER A 76 1.81 -2.07 14.61
CA SER A 76 0.36 -1.94 14.66
C SER A 76 -0.32 -2.79 13.59
N MET A 77 0.19 -2.72 12.35
CA MET A 77 -0.37 -3.46 11.23
C MET A 77 -0.24 -4.98 11.41
N THR A 78 0.86 -5.47 11.98
CA THR A 78 1.03 -6.91 12.22
C THR A 78 0.08 -7.49 13.27
N ARG A 79 -0.49 -6.65 14.15
CA ARG A 79 -1.53 -7.04 15.11
C ARG A 79 -2.93 -7.03 14.48
N SER A 80 -3.13 -6.25 13.43
CA SER A 80 -4.46 -6.04 12.82
C SER A 80 -4.66 -6.77 11.49
N LEU A 81 -3.59 -7.09 10.75
CA LEU A 81 -3.66 -7.78 9.46
C LEU A 81 -2.89 -9.11 9.48
N PRO A 82 -3.44 -10.16 8.83
CA PRO A 82 -2.68 -11.37 8.55
C PRO A 82 -1.55 -11.09 7.55
N SER A 83 -0.53 -11.96 7.52
CA SER A 83 0.69 -11.74 6.74
C SER A 83 0.45 -11.51 5.25
N TYR A 84 -0.54 -12.16 4.65
CA TYR A 84 -0.86 -12.03 3.22
C TYR A 84 -1.56 -10.71 2.85
N ALA A 85 -2.23 -10.05 3.81
CA ALA A 85 -2.97 -8.81 3.58
C ALA A 85 -2.11 -7.56 3.84
N ARG A 86 -0.94 -7.73 4.46
CA ARG A 86 -0.01 -6.63 4.74
C ARG A 86 0.59 -6.12 3.43
N PRO A 87 0.53 -4.81 3.14
CA PRO A 87 1.23 -4.23 2.00
C PRO A 87 2.73 -4.55 2.08
N LEU A 88 3.23 -5.21 1.04
CA LEU A 88 4.64 -5.54 0.88
C LEU A 88 5.44 -4.30 0.50
N PHE A 89 4.80 -3.35 -0.19
CA PHE A 89 5.40 -2.08 -0.60
C PHE A 89 4.62 -0.91 -0.04
N LEU A 90 5.34 0.15 0.34
CA LEU A 90 4.75 1.44 0.69
C LEU A 90 5.30 2.53 -0.24
N ARG A 91 4.46 3.52 -0.51
CA ARG A 91 4.84 4.78 -1.15
C ARG A 91 4.33 5.92 -0.30
N THR A 92 5.18 6.85 0.10
CA THR A 92 4.74 8.06 0.80
C THR A 92 4.62 9.20 -0.20
N VAL A 93 3.45 9.82 -0.31
CA VAL A 93 3.20 10.93 -1.23
C VAL A 93 2.86 12.18 -0.43
N LYS A 94 3.25 13.38 -0.88
CA LYS A 94 2.90 14.62 -0.17
C LYS A 94 1.43 14.94 -0.26
N GLN A 95 0.86 14.75 -1.44
CA GLN A 95 -0.54 15.00 -1.71
C GLN A 95 -0.97 14.13 -2.89
N LEU A 96 -2.18 13.58 -2.82
CA LEU A 96 -2.86 13.08 -4.01
C LEU A 96 -3.62 14.26 -4.62
N GLU A 97 -3.19 14.71 -5.80
CA GLU A 97 -3.90 15.74 -6.55
C GLU A 97 -5.34 15.28 -6.84
N MET A 98 -6.29 15.81 -6.08
CA MET A 98 -7.72 15.70 -6.38
C MET A 98 -8.08 16.64 -7.53
N THR A 99 -7.49 16.44 -8.71
CA THR A 99 -8.19 16.86 -9.93
C THR A 99 -9.36 15.88 -10.12
N GLY A 100 -10.48 16.31 -10.70
CA GLY A 100 -11.82 15.68 -10.62
C GLY A 100 -12.00 14.22 -11.06
N THR A 101 -10.92 13.45 -11.19
CA THR A 101 -10.86 12.04 -11.55
C THR A 101 -9.84 11.28 -10.67
N PHE A 102 -10.08 11.18 -9.36
CA PHE A 102 -9.32 10.33 -8.42
C PHE A 102 -9.03 8.91 -9.00
N LYS A 103 -9.98 8.39 -9.80
CA LYS A 103 -9.84 7.15 -10.59
C LYS A 103 -8.63 7.14 -11.53
N LEU A 104 -8.34 8.23 -12.24
CA LEU A 104 -7.20 8.31 -13.16
C LEU A 104 -5.86 8.24 -12.39
N LYS A 105 -5.76 8.88 -11.22
CA LYS A 105 -4.52 8.84 -10.43
C LYS A 105 -4.27 7.46 -9.82
N LYS A 106 -5.29 6.74 -9.34
CA LYS A 106 -5.16 5.34 -8.87
C LYS A 106 -4.60 4.43 -9.97
N VAL A 107 -5.12 4.56 -11.20
CA VAL A 107 -4.61 3.81 -12.35
C VAL A 107 -3.15 4.16 -12.65
N THR A 108 -2.77 5.43 -12.53
CA THR A 108 -1.38 5.86 -12.73
C THR A 108 -0.43 5.26 -11.69
N ILE A 109 -0.71 5.43 -10.39
CA ILE A 109 0.17 4.91 -9.33
C ILE A 109 0.24 3.37 -9.31
N GLN A 110 -0.84 2.70 -9.74
CA GLN A 110 -0.85 1.26 -9.90
C GLN A 110 0.03 0.80 -11.08
N LYS A 111 0.05 1.56 -12.18
CA LYS A 111 0.92 1.29 -13.34
C LYS A 111 2.39 1.56 -13.03
N GLU A 112 2.68 2.64 -12.29
CA GLU A 112 4.04 2.95 -11.83
C GLU A 112 4.57 1.88 -10.88
N GLY A 113 3.67 1.29 -10.07
CA GLY A 113 4.02 0.21 -9.15
C GLY A 113 5.07 0.65 -8.13
N PHE A 114 6.06 -0.22 -7.91
CA PHE A 114 7.15 -0.02 -6.95
C PHE A 114 8.51 0.20 -7.64
N ASP A 115 8.55 0.63 -8.91
CA ASP A 115 9.81 0.83 -9.62
C ASP A 115 10.47 2.17 -9.19
N PRO A 116 11.63 2.14 -8.51
CA PRO A 116 12.31 3.34 -8.04
C PRO A 116 12.96 4.17 -9.17
N THR A 117 13.00 3.65 -10.40
CA THR A 117 13.47 4.42 -11.57
C THR A 117 12.37 5.28 -12.19
N ILE A 118 11.11 4.94 -11.92
CA ILE A 118 9.92 5.64 -12.42
C ILE A 118 9.33 6.53 -11.32
N VAL A 119 9.19 5.99 -10.10
CA VAL A 119 8.58 6.66 -8.96
C VAL A 119 9.62 7.54 -8.26
N LYS A 120 9.33 8.84 -8.16
CA LYS A 120 10.18 9.82 -7.47
C LYS A 120 9.88 9.94 -5.97
N ASP A 121 8.71 9.46 -5.56
CA ASP A 121 8.29 9.46 -4.17
C ASP A 121 9.08 8.40 -3.38
N PRO A 122 9.29 8.60 -2.06
CA PRO A 122 9.93 7.58 -1.25
C PRO A 122 9.13 6.26 -1.29
N LEU A 123 9.85 5.20 -1.65
CA LEU A 123 9.35 3.83 -1.69
C LEU A 123 9.98 3.02 -0.57
N TYR A 124 9.21 2.09 -0.01
CA TYR A 124 9.67 1.19 1.03
C TYR A 124 9.21 -0.24 0.77
N PHE A 125 9.98 -1.19 1.29
CA PHE A 125 9.72 -2.62 1.24
C PHE A 125 9.61 -3.19 2.65
N LEU A 126 8.65 -4.09 2.86
CA LEU A 126 8.42 -4.76 4.13
C LEU A 126 9.54 -5.78 4.39
N ASP A 127 10.40 -5.50 5.38
CA ASP A 127 11.38 -6.45 5.86
C ASP A 127 10.88 -7.13 7.14
N ALA A 128 10.38 -8.35 7.00
CA ALA A 128 9.86 -9.13 8.12
C ALA A 128 10.93 -9.52 9.16
N LYS A 129 12.22 -9.54 8.78
CA LYS A 129 13.33 -9.86 9.71
C LYS A 129 13.65 -8.64 10.57
N LEU A 130 13.73 -7.47 9.96
CA LEU A 130 13.96 -6.20 10.65
C LEU A 130 12.70 -5.66 11.33
N LYS A 131 11.54 -6.29 11.09
CA LYS A 131 10.23 -5.89 11.67
C LYS A 131 9.89 -4.43 11.39
N THR A 132 10.20 -3.98 10.17
CA THR A 132 9.96 -2.60 9.74
C THR A 132 9.88 -2.52 8.22
N TYR A 133 9.70 -1.32 7.70
CA TYR A 133 9.82 -1.00 6.28
C TYR A 133 11.18 -0.35 6.01
N VAL A 134 11.90 -0.86 5.01
CA VAL A 134 13.21 -0.35 4.60
C VAL A 134 13.09 0.41 3.28
N PRO A 135 13.90 1.46 3.04
CA PRO A 135 13.89 2.16 1.75
C PRO A 135 14.13 1.20 0.59
N LEU A 136 13.28 1.31 -0.44
CA LEU A 136 13.41 0.52 -1.66
C LEU A 136 14.43 1.17 -2.61
N THR A 137 15.69 0.79 -2.45
CA THR A 137 16.78 1.22 -3.33
C THR A 137 16.71 0.49 -4.68
N ILE A 138 17.43 1.00 -5.68
CA ILE A 138 17.56 0.35 -7.00
C ILE A 138 18.13 -1.07 -6.83
N ASP A 139 19.14 -1.27 -5.99
CA ASP A 139 19.71 -2.59 -5.71
C ASP A 139 18.70 -3.56 -5.08
N LEU A 140 17.88 -3.08 -4.13
CA LEU A 140 16.84 -3.91 -3.50
C LEU A 140 15.74 -4.25 -4.52
N TYR A 141 15.32 -3.29 -5.33
CA TYR A 141 14.38 -3.51 -6.43
C TYR A 141 14.90 -4.56 -7.42
N GLN A 142 16.16 -4.47 -7.86
CA GLN A 142 16.79 -5.47 -8.72
C GLN A 142 16.84 -6.85 -8.06
N THR A 143 17.09 -6.91 -6.75
CA THR A 143 17.14 -8.16 -5.99
C THR A 143 15.75 -8.81 -5.88
N ILE A 144 14.70 -8.00 -5.66
CA ILE A 144 13.30 -8.45 -5.62
C ILE A 144 12.86 -8.94 -7.00
N THR A 145 13.09 -8.15 -8.06
CA THR A 145 12.69 -8.50 -9.43
C THR A 145 13.47 -9.69 -10.00
N ALA A 146 14.70 -9.92 -9.53
CA ALA A 146 15.47 -11.14 -9.83
C ALA A 146 15.00 -12.37 -9.04
N GLY A 147 13.97 -12.26 -8.19
CA GLY A 147 13.45 -13.35 -7.37
C GLY A 147 14.39 -13.81 -6.25
N LYS A 148 15.41 -13.01 -5.90
CA LYS A 148 16.40 -13.34 -4.86
C LYS A 148 15.90 -12.97 -3.46
N VAL A 149 14.88 -12.13 -3.35
CA VAL A 149 14.16 -11.88 -2.09
C VAL A 149 12.93 -12.77 -2.04
N ARG A 150 12.80 -13.53 -0.95
CA ARG A 150 11.59 -14.33 -0.70
C ARG A 150 10.49 -13.41 -0.17
N VAL A 151 9.57 -13.06 -1.06
CA VAL A 151 8.37 -12.26 -0.77
C VAL A 151 7.21 -13.13 -0.31
#